data_AF-W4LSN3-F1
#
_entry.id   AF-W4LSN3-F1
#
_cell.length_a   1.000
_cell.length_b   1.000
_cell.length_c   1.000
_cell.angle_alpha   90.00
_cell.angle_beta   90.00
_cell.angle_gamma   90.00
#
_symmetry.space_group_name_H-M   'P 1'
#
loop_
_entity.id
_entity.type
_entity.pdbx_description
1 polymer ?
#
loop_
_entity_poly.entity_id
_entity_poly.type
_entity_poly.pdbx_seq_one_letter_code
_entity_poly.pdbx_strand_id
1 'polypeptide(L)'
;MPKSDKSHHLSERFQNQILEHRSEVLEFLQPNAAICDFQAQAQSLALHGLYVHPLKPRDKAPMLKGWLGKATTDVSRIEQWGEDYPDANIGIVPGAASGVMIMDCDLRHGANASLEQLKRQYGELPLTWSVVTPNGWHFYFKHPGGQLRSYNSLAPGIEIKSEGSNVVGPGSLHPSGLSYRWQSACSPDEVALAEAPSWLLEVLHRKGKWTKTGEVRSEPFQVNILGPPLVLGQGLGQAGSLKGAEILSYFSKESIVKKILPLLGLGEIEIGEKFRCVLHPEARASASILRPEREDDPYMYMDFHEREPGRQAFPLPLVYYYVKQGKRDEPIKRLPKPTFFVWALRLLRDAGVIDWVKVSAPRLPENAKASVRKVYEGFGELLSLKFLVERAPSPYTWSFIESWVGVSKKVAGRAMRWLLGAGFIRFVKHFGSDEANNRVQLFTMGTRRLVERLSGRPMLEQGGQTEIIESVQTAVAEVESEQRAEDDAKREQRWCGRCGVLVEWVRFEEEVTCLSCWRPMPEPGPG
;
A
#
# COMPACT_ATOMS: atom_id res chain seq x y z
N MET A 1 -45.01 -27.45 -29.25
CA MET A 1 -44.86 -26.16 -28.55
C MET A 1 -43.74 -26.29 -27.53
N PRO A 2 -42.60 -25.61 -27.68
CA PRO A 2 -41.54 -25.65 -26.68
C PRO A 2 -41.86 -24.68 -25.53
N LYS A 3 -41.46 -25.08 -24.32
CA LYS A 3 -41.72 -24.40 -23.05
C LYS A 3 -40.87 -23.13 -22.95
N SER A 4 -41.50 -22.03 -22.52
CA SER A 4 -40.84 -20.75 -22.28
C SER A 4 -40.02 -20.77 -20.99
N ASP A 5 -38.80 -20.27 -21.13
CA ASP A 5 -37.84 -19.97 -20.09
C ASP A 5 -38.39 -18.85 -19.19
N LYS A 6 -38.45 -19.08 -17.87
CA LYS A 6 -38.78 -18.05 -16.88
C LYS A 6 -37.51 -17.67 -16.15
N SER A 7 -36.68 -16.85 -16.79
CA SER A 7 -35.72 -16.02 -16.08
C SER A 7 -36.51 -15.01 -15.24
N HIS A 8 -36.29 -15.06 -13.92
CA HIS A 8 -36.86 -14.11 -12.98
C HIS A 8 -36.30 -12.71 -13.30
N HIS A 9 -37.14 -11.86 -13.91
CA HIS A 9 -36.95 -10.41 -13.89
C HIS A 9 -36.87 -9.94 -12.44
N LEU A 10 -35.67 -9.63 -11.97
CA LEU A 10 -35.49 -8.74 -10.83
C LEU A 10 -36.17 -7.42 -11.21
N SER A 11 -37.28 -7.12 -10.53
CA SER A 11 -38.16 -6.00 -10.85
C SER A 11 -37.36 -4.69 -10.95
N GLU A 12 -37.69 -3.84 -11.93
CA GLU A 12 -37.06 -2.52 -12.19
C GLU A 12 -36.85 -1.65 -10.93
N ARG A 13 -37.63 -1.87 -9.87
CA ARG A 13 -37.45 -1.26 -8.54
C ARG A 13 -36.09 -1.57 -7.88
N PHE A 14 -35.55 -2.78 -8.10
CA PHE A 14 -34.23 -3.21 -7.60
C PHE A 14 -33.10 -2.63 -8.47
N GLN A 15 -33.31 -2.49 -9.78
CA GLN A 15 -32.36 -1.83 -10.68
C GLN A 15 -32.21 -0.34 -10.33
N ASN A 16 -33.29 0.34 -9.94
CA ASN A 16 -33.25 1.75 -9.51
C ASN A 16 -32.58 1.95 -8.13
N GLN A 17 -32.63 0.98 -7.21
CA GLN A 17 -31.93 1.06 -5.91
C GLN A 17 -30.42 0.83 -6.01
N ILE A 18 -29.97 -0.04 -6.93
CA ILE A 18 -28.55 -0.18 -7.28
C ILE A 18 -28.02 1.13 -7.90
N LEU A 19 -28.88 1.88 -8.59
CA LEU A 19 -28.55 3.18 -9.21
C LEU A 19 -28.45 4.35 -8.21
N GLU A 20 -29.13 4.33 -7.06
CA GLU A 20 -29.00 5.37 -6.03
C GLU A 20 -27.77 5.17 -5.12
N HIS A 21 -27.40 3.91 -4.81
CA HIS A 21 -26.12 3.60 -4.15
C HIS A 21 -24.90 3.68 -5.07
N ARG A 22 -25.13 3.74 -6.39
CA ARG A 22 -24.12 4.12 -7.36
C ARG A 22 -23.59 5.53 -7.06
N SER A 23 -24.40 6.51 -6.65
CA SER A 23 -23.95 7.90 -6.52
C SER A 23 -22.85 8.13 -5.47
N GLU A 24 -22.97 7.59 -4.25
CA GLU A 24 -22.03 7.91 -3.15
C GLU A 24 -20.73 7.06 -3.17
N VAL A 25 -20.80 5.83 -3.68
CA VAL A 25 -19.62 4.97 -3.85
C VAL A 25 -18.91 5.25 -5.18
N LEU A 26 -19.65 5.67 -6.23
CA LEU A 26 -19.03 6.15 -7.46
C LEU A 26 -18.52 7.60 -7.34
N GLU A 27 -19.07 8.49 -6.52
CA GLU A 27 -18.45 9.80 -6.24
C GLU A 27 -17.04 9.65 -5.62
N PHE A 28 -16.82 8.57 -4.85
CA PHE A 28 -15.51 8.25 -4.29
C PHE A 28 -14.58 7.53 -5.29
N LEU A 29 -15.11 6.97 -6.39
CA LEU A 29 -14.36 6.13 -7.35
C LEU A 29 -14.32 6.67 -8.79
N GLN A 30 -15.07 7.73 -9.10
CA GLN A 30 -15.08 8.44 -10.37
C GLN A 30 -15.11 9.95 -10.11
N PRO A 31 -14.04 10.71 -10.36
CA PRO A 31 -14.26 12.03 -10.90
C PRO A 31 -14.78 11.80 -12.32
N ASN A 32 -16.10 11.84 -12.52
CA ASN A 32 -16.64 12.18 -13.82
C ASN A 32 -16.22 13.62 -14.12
N ALA A 33 -14.96 13.81 -14.48
CA ALA A 33 -14.61 14.94 -15.28
C ALA A 33 -15.22 14.62 -16.65
N ALA A 34 -16.38 15.22 -16.97
CA ALA A 34 -17.02 15.06 -18.29
C ALA A 34 -16.08 15.53 -19.42
N ILE A 35 -15.16 16.42 -19.04
CA ILE A 35 -14.12 17.09 -19.79
C ILE A 35 -12.81 17.02 -19.00
N CYS A 36 -11.69 16.98 -19.70
CA CYS A 36 -10.37 17.15 -19.08
C CYS A 36 -10.12 18.65 -18.97
N ASP A 37 -9.83 19.18 -17.78
CA ASP A 37 -9.34 20.56 -17.64
C ASP A 37 -7.86 20.60 -18.09
N PHE A 38 -7.65 20.77 -19.41
CA PHE A 38 -6.32 20.68 -20.00
C PHE A 38 -5.34 21.62 -19.30
N GLN A 39 -5.72 22.88 -19.10
CA GLN A 39 -4.83 23.92 -18.58
C GLN A 39 -4.36 23.58 -17.16
N ALA A 40 -5.28 23.31 -16.24
CA ALA A 40 -4.91 23.05 -14.84
C ALA A 40 -4.01 21.81 -14.71
N GLN A 41 -4.33 20.74 -15.43
CA GLN A 41 -3.57 19.49 -15.37
C GLN A 41 -2.21 19.62 -16.05
N ALA A 42 -2.14 20.29 -17.21
CA ALA A 42 -0.89 20.55 -17.92
C ALA A 42 0.04 21.46 -17.11
N GLN A 43 -0.48 22.50 -16.45
CA GLN A 43 0.29 23.37 -15.56
C GLN A 43 0.86 22.59 -14.37
N SER A 44 0.05 21.75 -13.71
CA SER A 44 0.52 20.90 -12.61
C SER A 44 1.67 19.98 -13.07
N LEU A 45 1.54 19.31 -14.21
CA LEU A 45 2.60 18.45 -14.75
C LEU A 45 3.87 19.25 -15.12
N ALA A 46 3.71 20.43 -15.71
CA ALA A 46 4.82 21.30 -16.09
C ALA A 46 5.61 21.83 -14.87
N LEU A 47 4.93 22.10 -13.75
CA LEU A 47 5.58 22.48 -12.48
C LEU A 47 6.55 21.41 -11.97
N HIS A 48 6.29 20.14 -12.29
CA HIS A 48 7.17 19.01 -11.97
C HIS A 48 8.16 18.68 -13.09
N GLY A 49 8.35 19.60 -14.05
CA GLY A 49 9.33 19.47 -15.13
C GLY A 49 8.91 18.54 -16.27
N LEU A 50 7.65 18.10 -16.33
CA LEU A 50 7.16 17.24 -17.40
C LEU A 50 6.77 18.08 -18.62
N TYR A 51 7.40 17.80 -19.76
CA TYR A 51 7.07 18.43 -21.02
C TYR A 51 5.74 17.90 -21.55
N VAL A 52 4.77 18.80 -21.70
CA VAL A 52 3.39 18.47 -22.07
C VAL A 52 2.97 19.04 -23.42
N HIS A 53 1.99 18.42 -24.07
CA HIS A 53 1.32 18.94 -25.26
C HIS A 53 -0.14 18.45 -25.35
N PRO A 54 -1.03 19.13 -26.11
CA PRO A 54 -2.42 18.70 -26.24
C PRO A 54 -2.57 17.46 -27.14
N LEU A 55 -3.45 16.57 -26.69
CA LEU A 55 -3.97 15.41 -27.40
C LEU A 55 -5.44 15.62 -27.70
N LYS A 56 -5.94 14.92 -28.73
CA LYS A 56 -7.37 14.95 -29.06
C LYS A 56 -8.20 14.52 -27.84
N PRO A 57 -9.32 15.20 -27.56
CA PRO A 57 -10.21 14.83 -26.45
C PRO A 57 -10.58 13.36 -26.51
N ARG A 58 -10.45 12.67 -25.37
CA ARG A 58 -10.75 11.24 -25.23
C ARG A 58 -9.94 10.30 -26.14
N ASP A 59 -8.80 10.74 -26.64
CA ASP A 59 -7.91 9.94 -27.50
C ASP A 59 -6.45 10.14 -27.06
N LYS A 60 -5.54 9.34 -27.63
CA LYS A 60 -4.09 9.40 -27.40
C LYS A 60 -3.36 10.12 -28.54
N ALA A 61 -4.08 10.54 -29.58
CA ALA A 61 -3.52 11.17 -30.77
C ALA A 61 -3.11 12.63 -30.52
N PRO A 62 -1.85 13.03 -30.80
CA PRO A 62 -1.41 14.42 -30.70
C PRO A 62 -2.19 15.37 -31.63
N MET A 63 -2.54 16.55 -31.15
CA MET A 63 -3.20 17.58 -31.97
C MET A 63 -2.21 18.37 -32.83
N LEU A 64 -0.99 18.56 -32.33
CA LEU A 64 0.01 19.41 -32.98
C LEU A 64 0.86 18.62 -33.97
N LYS A 65 1.01 19.14 -35.19
CA LYS A 65 2.05 18.66 -36.12
C LYS A 65 3.42 18.98 -35.53
N GLY A 66 4.29 17.96 -35.47
CA GLY A 66 5.61 18.05 -34.82
C GLY A 66 5.53 18.15 -33.30
N TRP A 67 4.49 17.59 -32.68
CA TRP A 67 4.22 17.65 -31.23
C TRP A 67 5.46 17.42 -30.35
N LEU A 68 6.33 16.48 -30.72
CA LEU A 68 7.53 16.15 -29.93
C LEU A 68 8.43 17.36 -29.68
N GLY A 69 8.64 18.20 -30.69
CA GLY A 69 9.46 19.42 -30.59
C GLY A 69 8.68 20.64 -30.09
N LYS A 70 7.37 20.51 -29.87
CA LYS A 70 6.49 21.57 -29.39
C LYS A 70 6.08 21.41 -27.93
N ALA A 71 6.21 20.20 -27.38
CA ALA A 71 5.96 19.96 -25.97
C ALA A 71 6.76 20.95 -25.12
N THR A 72 6.18 21.41 -24.01
CA THR A 72 6.71 22.53 -23.25
C THR A 72 6.39 22.41 -21.77
N THR A 73 7.15 23.12 -20.95
CA THR A 73 6.82 23.44 -19.55
C THR A 73 6.49 24.92 -19.34
N ASP A 74 6.57 25.73 -20.41
CA ASP A 74 6.23 27.15 -20.39
C ASP A 74 4.73 27.36 -20.13
N VAL A 75 4.43 27.96 -18.99
CA VAL A 75 3.08 28.25 -18.51
C VAL A 75 2.30 29.10 -19.52
N SER A 76 2.94 30.08 -20.16
CA SER A 76 2.25 31.01 -21.06
C SER A 76 1.73 30.30 -22.31
N ARG A 77 2.51 29.33 -22.82
CA ARG A 77 2.09 28.47 -23.94
C ARG A 77 1.01 27.47 -23.52
N ILE A 78 1.08 26.97 -22.29
CA ILE A 78 0.06 26.06 -21.75
C ILE A 78 -1.27 26.78 -21.55
N GLU A 79 -1.25 28.03 -21.05
CA GLU A 79 -2.44 28.89 -20.94
C GLU A 79 -3.08 29.13 -22.30
N GLN A 80 -2.27 29.50 -23.31
CA GLN A 80 -2.75 29.66 -24.67
C GLN A 80 -3.42 28.38 -25.20
N TRP A 81 -2.82 27.20 -24.99
CA TRP A 81 -3.46 25.93 -25.38
C TRP A 81 -4.69 25.59 -24.55
N GLY A 82 -4.77 26.06 -23.31
CA GLY A 82 -5.96 25.96 -22.46
C GLY A 82 -7.15 26.73 -23.03
N GLU A 83 -6.90 27.90 -23.61
CA GLU A 83 -7.91 28.69 -24.31
C GLU A 83 -8.30 28.05 -25.65
N ASP A 84 -7.32 27.59 -26.43
CA ASP A 84 -7.55 27.02 -27.77
C ASP A 84 -8.20 25.63 -27.71
N TYR A 85 -7.84 24.81 -26.71
CA TYR A 85 -8.19 23.39 -26.59
C TYR A 85 -8.55 22.99 -25.14
N PRO A 86 -9.58 23.59 -24.53
CA PRO A 86 -9.86 23.42 -23.10
C PRO A 86 -10.10 21.96 -22.69
N ASP A 87 -10.74 21.17 -23.56
CA ASP A 87 -11.11 19.77 -23.29
C ASP A 87 -10.04 18.75 -23.76
N ALA A 88 -8.86 19.21 -24.18
CA ALA A 88 -7.81 18.34 -24.68
C ALA A 88 -7.31 17.38 -23.60
N ASN A 89 -6.94 16.17 -24.03
CA ASN A 89 -6.15 15.28 -23.18
C ASN A 89 -4.70 15.78 -23.13
N ILE A 90 -3.95 15.37 -22.11
CA ILE A 90 -2.54 15.76 -21.94
C ILE A 90 -1.63 14.65 -22.42
N GLY A 91 -0.70 14.98 -23.31
CA GLY A 91 0.41 14.13 -23.73
C GLY A 91 1.68 14.55 -23.02
N ILE A 92 2.42 13.59 -22.47
CA ILE A 92 3.71 13.75 -21.81
C ILE A 92 4.78 13.20 -22.75
N VAL A 93 5.87 13.96 -22.89
CA VAL A 93 7.07 13.52 -23.61
C VAL A 93 8.13 13.04 -22.63
N PRO A 94 8.26 11.72 -22.35
CA PRO A 94 9.33 11.19 -21.53
C PRO A 94 10.68 11.26 -22.27
N GLY A 95 11.74 10.95 -21.54
CA GLY A 95 13.13 11.06 -21.97
C GLY A 95 13.87 12.18 -21.25
N ALA A 96 15.06 12.52 -21.75
CA ALA A 96 15.92 13.54 -21.16
C ALA A 96 15.24 14.91 -20.95
N ALA A 97 14.32 15.32 -21.84
CA ALA A 97 13.61 16.59 -21.73
C ALA A 97 12.77 16.69 -20.45
N SER A 98 12.04 15.63 -20.10
CA SER A 98 11.22 15.58 -18.88
C SER A 98 11.97 14.97 -17.69
N GLY A 99 13.22 14.54 -17.86
CA GLY A 99 13.99 13.86 -16.82
C GLY A 99 13.39 12.53 -16.35
N VAL A 100 12.45 11.92 -17.10
CA VAL A 100 11.77 10.68 -16.73
C VAL A 100 11.84 9.61 -17.81
N MET A 101 11.90 8.35 -17.42
CA MET A 101 11.50 7.20 -18.23
C MET A 101 10.25 6.57 -17.64
N ILE A 102 9.38 5.98 -18.46
CA ILE A 102 8.09 5.44 -17.99
C ILE A 102 7.99 3.97 -18.37
N MET A 103 7.68 3.12 -17.40
CA MET A 103 7.27 1.75 -17.65
C MET A 103 5.75 1.69 -17.76
N ASP A 104 5.26 1.42 -18.97
CA ASP A 104 3.85 1.33 -19.33
C ASP A 104 3.39 -0.13 -19.29
N CYS A 105 2.44 -0.43 -18.41
CA CYS A 105 1.92 -1.76 -18.13
C CYS A 105 0.45 -1.85 -18.60
N ASP A 106 0.19 -2.59 -19.67
CA ASP A 106 -1.16 -2.85 -20.20
C ASP A 106 -1.64 -4.27 -19.82
N LEU A 107 -2.60 -4.32 -18.90
CA LEU A 107 -3.21 -5.54 -18.39
C LEU A 107 -3.80 -6.43 -19.48
N ARG A 108 -4.33 -5.83 -20.55
CA ARG A 108 -4.95 -6.57 -21.68
C ARG A 108 -3.93 -7.43 -22.43
N HIS A 109 -2.65 -7.10 -22.30
CA HIS A 109 -1.54 -7.78 -22.97
C HIS A 109 -0.68 -8.59 -21.99
N GLY A 110 -1.19 -8.87 -20.78
CA GLY A 110 -0.55 -9.77 -19.81
C GLY A 110 0.38 -9.08 -18.82
N ALA A 111 0.35 -7.75 -18.71
CA ALA A 111 1.26 -6.99 -17.84
C ALA A 111 1.23 -7.43 -16.37
N ASN A 112 0.07 -7.89 -15.86
CA ASN A 112 -0.05 -8.34 -14.47
C ASN A 112 0.89 -9.52 -14.17
N ALA A 113 0.81 -10.56 -15.00
CA ALA A 113 1.65 -11.75 -14.84
C ALA A 113 3.12 -11.43 -15.10
N SER A 114 3.41 -10.64 -16.14
CA SER A 114 4.75 -10.19 -16.48
C SER A 114 5.39 -9.37 -15.37
N LEU A 115 4.64 -8.45 -14.75
CA LEU A 115 5.15 -7.59 -13.69
C LEU A 115 5.44 -8.37 -12.42
N GLU A 116 4.53 -9.26 -12.02
CA GLU A 116 4.74 -10.16 -10.88
C GLU A 116 5.94 -11.07 -11.10
N GLN A 117 6.15 -11.56 -12.32
CA GLN A 117 7.33 -12.33 -12.65
C GLN A 117 8.61 -11.51 -12.56
N LEU A 118 8.63 -10.29 -13.12
CA LEU A 118 9.78 -9.39 -13.01
C LEU A 118 10.11 -9.07 -11.55
N LYS A 119 9.10 -8.82 -10.71
CA LYS A 119 9.28 -8.58 -9.27
C LYS A 119 9.83 -9.79 -8.53
N ARG A 120 9.36 -11.00 -8.84
CA ARG A 120 9.91 -12.25 -8.28
C ARG A 120 11.37 -12.46 -8.67
N GLN A 121 11.72 -12.09 -9.91
CA GLN A 121 13.05 -12.33 -10.45
C GLN A 121 14.07 -11.28 -10.01
N TYR A 122 13.66 -10.01 -9.92
CA TYR A 122 14.58 -8.88 -9.75
C TYR A 122 14.28 -7.99 -8.54
N GLY A 123 13.21 -8.28 -7.80
CA GLY A 123 12.73 -7.49 -6.67
C GLY A 123 11.64 -6.48 -7.03
N GLU A 124 10.96 -5.96 -6.01
CA GLU A 124 9.89 -4.97 -6.18
C GLU A 124 10.38 -3.68 -6.87
N LEU A 125 9.44 -2.99 -7.53
CA LEU A 125 9.71 -1.63 -8.00
C LEU A 125 9.77 -0.67 -6.80
N PRO A 126 10.67 0.32 -6.81
CA PRO A 126 10.67 1.36 -5.80
C PRO A 126 9.37 2.17 -5.89
N LEU A 127 8.93 2.69 -4.74
CA LEU A 127 7.84 3.65 -4.71
C LEU A 127 8.23 4.89 -5.52
N THR A 128 7.43 5.23 -6.52
CA THR A 128 7.70 6.31 -7.47
C THR A 128 6.40 6.88 -8.01
N TRP A 129 6.47 7.94 -8.83
CA TRP A 129 5.26 8.49 -9.43
C TRP A 129 4.56 7.43 -10.27
N SER A 130 3.27 7.24 -10.00
CA SER A 130 2.51 6.15 -10.59
C SER A 130 1.15 6.63 -11.05
N VAL A 131 0.79 6.32 -12.28
CA VAL A 131 -0.52 6.67 -12.86
C VAL A 131 -1.32 5.38 -13.04
N VAL A 132 -2.54 5.37 -12.52
CA VAL A 132 -3.55 4.37 -12.87
C VAL A 132 -4.12 4.76 -14.22
N THR A 133 -4.00 3.85 -15.19
CA THR A 133 -4.63 3.97 -16.50
C THR A 133 -5.92 3.13 -16.50
N PRO A 134 -6.82 3.32 -17.49
CA PRO A 134 -8.01 2.49 -17.60
C PRO A 134 -7.74 0.98 -17.67
N ASN A 135 -6.56 0.58 -18.15
CA ASN A 135 -6.21 -0.82 -18.39
C ASN A 135 -4.83 -1.19 -17.81
N GLY A 136 -4.39 -0.53 -16.74
CA GLY A 136 -3.12 -0.86 -16.08
C GLY A 136 -2.44 0.34 -15.43
N TRP A 137 -1.12 0.47 -15.60
CA TRP A 137 -0.32 1.46 -14.86
C TRP A 137 0.81 2.05 -15.68
N HIS A 138 1.15 3.30 -15.39
CA HIS A 138 2.44 3.88 -15.75
C HIS A 138 3.28 4.05 -14.48
N PHE A 139 4.51 3.55 -14.46
CA PHE A 139 5.48 3.82 -13.40
C PHE A 139 6.58 4.73 -13.95
N TYR A 140 6.77 5.89 -13.35
CA TYR A 140 7.74 6.88 -13.79
C TYR A 140 9.02 6.69 -12.99
N PHE A 141 10.18 6.72 -13.63
CA PHE A 141 11.48 6.71 -12.97
C PHE A 141 12.32 7.85 -13.51
N LYS A 142 13.31 8.31 -12.75
CA LYS A 142 14.30 9.26 -13.25
C LYS A 142 14.98 8.70 -14.49
N HIS A 143 15.14 9.56 -15.48
CA HIS A 143 15.89 9.22 -16.67
C HIS A 143 17.36 9.02 -16.31
N PRO A 144 18.00 7.88 -16.64
CA PRO A 144 19.36 7.53 -16.19
C PRO A 144 20.48 8.36 -16.85
N GLY A 145 20.14 9.38 -17.63
CA GLY A 145 21.06 10.10 -18.51
C GLY A 145 21.43 9.30 -19.78
N GLY A 146 22.20 9.90 -20.67
CA GLY A 146 22.58 9.28 -21.95
C GLY A 146 21.43 9.19 -22.96
N GLN A 147 21.59 8.37 -24.00
CA GLN A 147 20.53 8.08 -24.98
C GLN A 147 19.80 6.78 -24.58
N LEU A 148 18.52 6.84 -24.20
CA LEU A 148 17.81 5.64 -23.74
C LEU A 148 16.99 4.92 -24.82
N ARG A 149 16.19 5.51 -25.69
CA ARG A 149 15.24 4.79 -26.60
C ARG A 149 14.16 3.98 -25.87
N SER A 150 12.97 4.03 -26.44
CA SER A 150 11.83 3.21 -26.03
C SER A 150 11.96 1.75 -26.43
N TYR A 151 11.32 0.89 -25.65
CA TYR A 151 11.18 -0.54 -25.90
C TYR A 151 9.71 -0.92 -25.91
N ASN A 152 9.24 -1.42 -27.05
CA ASN A 152 7.82 -1.78 -27.23
C ASN A 152 7.48 -3.17 -26.68
N SER A 153 8.43 -3.87 -26.06
CA SER A 153 8.20 -5.14 -25.38
C SER A 153 9.40 -5.48 -24.51
N LEU A 154 9.31 -5.15 -23.22
CA LEU A 154 10.21 -5.67 -22.18
C LEU A 154 9.76 -7.07 -21.75
N ALA A 155 8.45 -7.25 -21.63
CA ALA A 155 7.73 -8.48 -21.34
C ALA A 155 6.29 -8.33 -21.88
N PRO A 156 5.47 -9.40 -21.95
CA PRO A 156 4.08 -9.29 -22.39
C PRO A 156 3.32 -8.18 -21.64
N GLY A 157 2.86 -7.17 -22.38
CA GLY A 157 2.14 -6.01 -21.85
C GLY A 157 2.98 -4.98 -21.10
N ILE A 158 4.31 -5.08 -21.10
CA ILE A 158 5.20 -4.09 -20.45
C ILE A 158 6.08 -3.44 -21.51
N GLU A 159 5.94 -2.12 -21.65
CA GLU A 159 6.73 -1.28 -22.54
C GLU A 159 7.54 -0.25 -21.74
N ILE A 160 8.67 0.19 -22.30
CA ILE A 160 9.46 1.31 -21.77
C ILE A 160 9.31 2.49 -22.73
N LYS A 161 8.85 3.62 -22.21
CA LYS A 161 8.67 4.88 -22.91
C LYS A 161 9.74 5.86 -22.46
N SER A 162 10.59 6.26 -23.39
CA SER A 162 11.62 7.27 -23.22
C SER A 162 11.61 8.20 -24.45
N GLU A 163 12.76 8.57 -24.99
CA GLU A 163 12.89 9.55 -26.06
C GLU A 163 12.01 9.21 -27.28
N GLY A 164 11.32 10.24 -27.78
CA GLY A 164 10.45 10.12 -28.95
C GLY A 164 9.08 9.49 -28.68
N SER A 165 8.73 9.22 -27.41
CA SER A 165 7.43 8.67 -27.05
C SER A 165 6.41 9.73 -26.67
N ASN A 166 5.14 9.36 -26.78
CA ASN A 166 4.01 10.07 -26.19
C ASN A 166 3.35 9.16 -25.16
N VAL A 167 3.09 9.68 -23.97
CA VAL A 167 2.38 8.98 -22.89
C VAL A 167 1.22 9.86 -22.42
N VAL A 168 0.03 9.28 -22.29
CA VAL A 168 -1.14 10.03 -21.82
C VAL A 168 -0.97 10.34 -20.33
N GLY A 169 -1.06 11.63 -19.98
CA GLY A 169 -0.88 12.14 -18.63
C GLY A 169 -2.13 12.02 -17.75
N PRO A 170 -1.97 12.06 -16.41
CA PRO A 170 -3.08 12.09 -15.48
C PRO A 170 -3.95 13.35 -15.67
N GLY A 171 -5.24 13.24 -15.39
CA GLY A 171 -6.27 14.24 -15.74
C GLY A 171 -6.97 13.94 -17.06
N SER A 172 -6.29 13.26 -18.00
CA SER A 172 -6.84 12.88 -19.31
C SER A 172 -7.96 11.84 -19.22
N LEU A 173 -8.82 11.78 -20.23
CA LEU A 173 -9.95 10.85 -20.34
C LEU A 173 -9.71 9.79 -21.44
N HIS A 174 -10.11 8.56 -21.17
CA HIS A 174 -10.16 7.47 -22.15
C HIS A 174 -11.46 7.52 -22.97
N PRO A 175 -11.53 6.91 -24.18
CA PRO A 175 -12.79 6.77 -24.91
C PRO A 175 -13.95 6.18 -24.10
N SER A 176 -13.64 5.34 -23.11
CA SER A 176 -14.63 4.74 -22.20
C SER A 176 -15.15 5.69 -21.11
N GLY A 177 -14.62 6.91 -21.01
CA GLY A 177 -14.94 7.88 -19.95
C GLY A 177 -14.13 7.72 -18.66
N LEU A 178 -13.28 6.69 -18.55
CA LEU A 178 -12.38 6.53 -17.40
C LEU A 178 -11.19 7.49 -17.51
N SER A 179 -10.77 8.08 -16.40
CA SER A 179 -9.62 9.00 -16.37
C SER A 179 -8.30 8.30 -16.09
N TYR A 180 -7.24 8.84 -16.68
CA TYR A 180 -5.86 8.64 -16.23
C TYR A 180 -5.69 9.44 -14.95
N ARG A 181 -5.15 8.85 -13.89
CA ARG A 181 -5.01 9.55 -12.60
C ARG A 181 -3.79 9.10 -11.84
N TRP A 182 -3.21 9.99 -11.03
CA TRP A 182 -2.23 9.57 -10.05
C TRP A 182 -2.81 8.45 -9.18
N GLN A 183 -2.03 7.39 -8.99
CA GLN A 183 -2.28 6.44 -7.94
C GLN A 183 -2.18 7.17 -6.60
N SER A 184 -3.09 6.88 -5.67
CA SER A 184 -3.11 7.55 -4.37
C SER A 184 -1.75 7.48 -3.66
N ALA A 185 -1.29 8.60 -3.11
CA ALA A 185 0.02 8.75 -2.46
C ALA A 185 1.23 8.55 -3.41
N CYS A 186 1.02 8.61 -4.72
CA CYS A 186 2.06 8.46 -5.74
C CYS A 186 2.08 9.64 -6.72
N SER A 187 1.48 10.79 -6.36
CA SER A 187 1.64 12.01 -7.14
C SER A 187 3.01 12.65 -6.89
N PRO A 188 3.46 13.57 -7.77
CA PRO A 188 4.68 14.33 -7.56
C PRO A 188 4.76 15.16 -6.28
N ASP A 189 3.62 15.58 -5.73
CA ASP A 189 3.55 16.31 -4.44
C ASP A 189 3.64 15.38 -3.22
N GLU A 190 3.36 14.09 -3.41
CA GLU A 190 3.25 13.10 -2.34
C GLU A 190 4.50 12.24 -2.20
N VAL A 191 5.20 11.97 -3.31
CA VAL A 191 6.39 11.11 -3.31
C VAL A 191 7.47 11.62 -4.25
N ALA A 192 8.73 11.42 -3.88
CA ALA A 192 9.87 11.71 -4.75
C ALA A 192 9.89 10.75 -5.95
N LEU A 193 10.30 11.26 -7.12
CA LEU A 193 10.56 10.44 -8.29
C LEU A 193 11.76 9.51 -8.01
N ALA A 194 11.57 8.20 -8.13
CA ALA A 194 12.60 7.22 -7.83
C ALA A 194 13.61 7.08 -8.98
N GLU A 195 14.82 6.63 -8.65
CA GLU A 195 15.77 6.11 -9.65
C GLU A 195 15.18 4.86 -10.34
N ALA A 196 15.53 4.66 -11.62
CA ALA A 196 15.18 3.41 -12.30
C ALA A 196 15.91 2.23 -11.62
N PRO A 197 15.23 1.09 -11.38
CA PRO A 197 15.88 -0.08 -10.79
C PRO A 197 17.09 -0.51 -11.60
N SER A 198 18.20 -0.85 -10.93
CA SER A 198 19.44 -1.26 -11.62
C SER A 198 19.22 -2.44 -12.56
N TRP A 199 18.41 -3.42 -12.14
CA TRP A 199 18.06 -4.56 -12.98
C TRP A 199 17.34 -4.15 -14.27
N LEU A 200 16.49 -3.12 -14.23
CA LEU A 200 15.77 -2.64 -15.40
C LEU A 200 16.77 -2.03 -16.37
N LEU A 201 17.70 -1.21 -15.86
CA LEU A 201 18.78 -0.66 -16.67
C LEU A 201 19.68 -1.76 -17.24
N GLU A 202 20.02 -2.80 -16.47
CA GLU A 202 20.84 -3.92 -16.94
C GLU A 202 20.14 -4.71 -18.06
N VAL A 203 18.84 -4.99 -17.92
CA VAL A 203 18.04 -5.63 -18.97
C VAL A 203 18.01 -4.78 -20.24
N LEU A 204 17.92 -3.45 -20.10
CA LEU A 204 17.93 -2.52 -21.23
C LEU A 204 19.32 -2.35 -21.86
N HIS A 205 20.41 -2.54 -21.11
CA HIS A 205 21.80 -2.44 -21.60
C HIS A 205 22.31 -3.72 -22.27
N ARG A 206 21.78 -4.90 -21.93
CA ARG A 206 22.12 -6.18 -22.59
C ARG A 206 21.54 -6.21 -24.01
N LYS A 207 22.32 -5.82 -25.03
CA LYS A 207 21.90 -5.94 -26.45
C LYS A 207 22.95 -6.63 -27.33
N GLY A 208 22.53 -7.63 -28.11
CA GLY A 208 23.30 -8.22 -29.21
C GLY A 208 22.48 -8.38 -30.49
N LYS A 209 22.92 -7.76 -31.58
CA LYS A 209 22.41 -7.86 -32.98
C LYS A 209 23.05 -9.07 -33.71
N TRP A 210 22.52 -9.53 -34.85
CA TRP A 210 23.27 -9.47 -36.14
C TRP A 210 22.47 -9.79 -37.43
N THR A 211 23.11 -9.42 -38.55
CA THR A 211 22.60 -9.04 -39.87
C THR A 211 22.60 -10.16 -40.94
N LYS A 212 22.24 -9.80 -42.18
CA LYS A 212 21.83 -10.56 -43.39
C LYS A 212 22.60 -11.82 -43.83
N THR A 213 23.53 -12.42 -43.08
CA THR A 213 24.27 -13.62 -43.53
C THR A 213 24.32 -14.81 -42.56
N GLY A 214 23.71 -14.76 -41.37
CA GLY A 214 23.68 -15.90 -40.44
C GLY A 214 25.08 -16.20 -39.86
N GLU A 215 25.26 -16.59 -38.60
CA GLU A 215 24.45 -17.45 -37.75
C GLU A 215 24.40 -16.92 -36.31
N VAL A 216 23.26 -17.14 -35.63
CA VAL A 216 23.16 -17.34 -34.18
C VAL A 216 22.00 -18.30 -33.92
N ARG A 217 22.21 -19.28 -33.02
CA ARG A 217 21.19 -20.23 -32.55
C ARG A 217 20.22 -19.55 -31.58
N SER A 218 18.92 -19.70 -31.85
CA SER A 218 17.83 -19.27 -30.98
C SER A 218 17.35 -20.44 -30.11
N GLU A 219 17.32 -20.25 -28.79
CA GLU A 219 16.17 -20.72 -28.02
C GLU A 219 15.59 -19.52 -27.27
N PRO A 220 14.31 -19.16 -27.48
CA PRO A 220 13.62 -18.20 -26.63
C PRO A 220 13.42 -18.84 -25.26
N PHE A 221 13.72 -18.11 -24.18
CA PHE A 221 13.30 -18.49 -22.84
C PHE A 221 11.78 -18.34 -22.74
N GLN A 222 11.04 -19.36 -23.21
CA GLN A 222 9.62 -19.51 -22.94
C GLN A 222 9.48 -20.05 -21.52
N VAL A 223 8.87 -19.25 -20.65
CA VAL A 223 8.44 -19.69 -19.33
C VAL A 223 7.25 -20.62 -19.55
N ASN A 224 7.40 -21.90 -19.21
CA ASN A 224 6.41 -22.94 -19.46
C ASN A 224 5.19 -22.76 -18.52
N ILE A 225 3.99 -22.59 -19.10
CA ILE A 225 2.75 -22.14 -18.43
C ILE A 225 1.93 -23.31 -17.83
N LEU A 226 2.33 -24.58 -18.02
CA LEU A 226 1.50 -25.72 -17.63
C LEU A 226 2.28 -26.77 -16.82
N GLY A 227 2.21 -26.69 -15.48
CA GLY A 227 2.67 -27.70 -14.52
C GLY A 227 2.09 -27.46 -13.10
N PRO A 228 1.80 -28.49 -12.28
CA PRO A 228 0.72 -28.48 -11.28
C PRO A 228 1.17 -28.06 -9.85
N PRO A 229 0.25 -28.02 -8.85
CA PRO A 229 -0.27 -26.83 -8.18
C PRO A 229 0.45 -26.40 -6.89
N LEU A 230 0.11 -25.18 -6.45
CA LEU A 230 0.28 -24.55 -5.13
C LEU A 230 0.96 -25.37 -4.02
N VAL A 231 2.10 -24.86 -3.54
CA VAL A 231 2.55 -25.02 -2.16
C VAL A 231 2.74 -23.61 -1.58
N LEU A 232 1.72 -23.12 -0.86
CA LEU A 232 1.84 -21.96 0.01
C LEU A 232 2.50 -22.42 1.31
N GLY A 233 3.78 -22.07 1.48
CA GLY A 233 4.49 -22.33 2.72
C GLY A 233 5.99 -22.10 2.58
N GLN A 234 6.41 -20.84 2.71
CA GLN A 234 7.56 -20.42 3.53
C GLN A 234 7.59 -18.88 3.54
N GLY A 235 7.42 -18.32 4.74
CA GLY A 235 7.03 -16.93 4.97
C GLY A 235 8.12 -15.90 4.69
N LEU A 236 7.66 -14.69 4.36
CA LEU A 236 8.45 -13.46 4.46
C LEU A 236 7.52 -12.34 4.96
N GLY A 237 7.37 -12.26 6.29
CA GLY A 237 6.81 -11.12 7.00
C GLY A 237 7.75 -9.91 6.93
N GLN A 238 7.93 -9.35 5.73
CA GLN A 238 8.71 -8.14 5.52
C GLN A 238 7.84 -6.90 5.66
N ALA A 239 8.36 -5.88 6.35
CA ALA A 239 7.63 -4.64 6.54
C ALA A 239 7.56 -3.83 5.23
N GLY A 240 6.34 -3.50 4.78
CA GLY A 240 6.01 -2.76 3.55
C GLY A 240 5.74 -3.65 2.33
N SER A 241 5.48 -4.94 2.53
CA SER A 241 5.29 -5.93 1.45
C SER A 241 3.89 -5.99 0.85
N LEU A 242 2.88 -5.34 1.44
CA LEU A 242 1.48 -5.39 1.01
C LEU A 242 0.91 -3.99 0.76
N LYS A 243 0.23 -3.79 -0.37
CA LYS A 243 -0.48 -2.54 -0.67
C LYS A 243 -1.93 -2.59 -0.19
N GLY A 244 -2.50 -1.42 0.15
CA GLY A 244 -3.88 -1.33 0.64
C GLY A 244 -4.95 -1.87 -0.33
N ALA A 245 -4.74 -1.70 -1.64
CA ALA A 245 -5.65 -2.23 -2.68
C ALA A 245 -5.56 -3.76 -2.81
N GLU A 246 -4.39 -4.36 -2.59
CA GLU A 246 -4.19 -5.81 -2.63
C GLU A 246 -4.91 -6.49 -1.45
N ILE A 247 -4.92 -5.84 -0.29
CA ILE A 247 -5.66 -6.31 0.89
C ILE A 247 -7.16 -6.42 0.60
N LEU A 248 -7.73 -5.42 -0.10
CA LEU A 248 -9.14 -5.41 -0.42
C LEU A 248 -9.50 -6.40 -1.55
N SER A 249 -8.62 -6.62 -2.53
CA SER A 249 -8.86 -7.56 -3.62
C SER A 249 -8.90 -9.03 -3.17
N TYR A 250 -8.31 -9.36 -2.01
CA TYR A 250 -8.44 -10.69 -1.44
C TYR A 250 -9.89 -11.03 -1.07
N PHE A 251 -10.73 -10.05 -0.75
CA PHE A 251 -12.14 -10.27 -0.44
C PHE A 251 -13.01 -10.50 -1.69
N SER A 252 -12.46 -10.32 -2.89
CA SER A 252 -13.08 -10.64 -4.18
C SER A 252 -12.76 -12.08 -4.62
N LYS A 253 -11.88 -12.80 -3.90
CA LYS A 253 -11.47 -14.17 -4.24
C LYS A 253 -12.27 -15.20 -3.45
N GLU A 254 -13.04 -16.02 -4.15
CA GLU A 254 -13.88 -17.05 -3.54
C GLU A 254 -13.09 -18.01 -2.61
N SER A 255 -11.88 -18.40 -3.02
CA SER A 255 -11.02 -19.31 -2.26
C SER A 255 -10.59 -18.74 -0.91
N ILE A 256 -10.51 -17.42 -0.79
CA ILE A 256 -10.19 -16.73 0.48
C ILE A 256 -11.44 -16.56 1.32
N VAL A 257 -12.57 -16.21 0.69
CA VAL A 257 -13.86 -16.11 1.39
C VAL A 257 -14.18 -17.43 2.06
N LYS A 258 -13.97 -18.57 1.39
CA LYS A 258 -14.14 -19.91 1.99
C LYS A 258 -13.29 -20.14 3.25
N LYS A 259 -12.08 -19.58 3.33
CA LYS A 259 -11.25 -19.62 4.55
C LYS A 259 -11.75 -18.68 5.66
N ILE A 260 -12.46 -17.61 5.30
CA ILE A 260 -13.02 -16.62 6.22
C ILE A 260 -14.28 -17.13 6.93
N LEU A 261 -15.13 -17.91 6.25
CA LEU A 261 -16.44 -18.34 6.79
C LEU A 261 -16.35 -18.97 8.19
N PRO A 262 -15.44 -19.92 8.48
CA PRO A 262 -15.23 -20.48 9.82
C PRO A 262 -14.99 -19.43 10.91
N LEU A 263 -14.28 -18.35 10.59
CA LEU A 263 -13.94 -17.29 11.53
C LEU A 263 -15.13 -16.38 11.86
N LEU A 264 -16.13 -16.34 10.99
CA LEU A 264 -17.41 -15.67 11.23
C LEU A 264 -18.37 -16.54 12.06
N GLY A 265 -17.97 -17.77 12.42
CA GLY A 265 -18.84 -18.76 13.07
C GLY A 265 -19.73 -19.53 12.10
N LEU A 266 -19.41 -19.49 10.80
CA LEU A 266 -20.11 -20.21 9.74
C LEU A 266 -19.29 -21.45 9.36
N GLY A 267 -19.92 -22.60 9.20
CA GLY A 267 -19.23 -23.82 8.74
C GLY A 267 -18.87 -23.76 7.25
N GLU A 268 -18.70 -24.92 6.63
CA GLU A 268 -18.65 -25.03 5.18
C GLU A 268 -20.07 -24.84 4.62
N ILE A 269 -20.38 -23.60 4.26
CA ILE A 269 -21.64 -23.23 3.59
C ILE A 269 -21.37 -22.91 2.12
N GLU A 270 -22.35 -23.16 1.26
CA GLU A 270 -22.25 -22.74 -0.13
C GLU A 270 -22.51 -21.23 -0.26
N ILE A 271 -21.76 -20.54 -1.12
CA ILE A 271 -22.00 -19.12 -1.32
C ILE A 271 -23.36 -18.92 -2.00
N GLY A 272 -24.14 -17.97 -1.49
CA GLY A 272 -25.54 -17.74 -1.85
C GLY A 272 -26.54 -18.56 -1.03
N GLU A 273 -26.09 -19.57 -0.27
CA GLU A 273 -26.93 -20.32 0.66
C GLU A 273 -27.37 -19.42 1.82
N LYS A 274 -28.61 -19.63 2.29
CA LYS A 274 -29.12 -18.93 3.46
C LYS A 274 -28.73 -19.66 4.74
N PHE A 275 -28.22 -18.91 5.72
CA PHE A 275 -27.85 -19.40 7.04
C PHE A 275 -28.39 -18.49 8.15
N ARG A 276 -28.28 -18.95 9.40
CA ARG A 276 -28.65 -18.17 10.58
C ARG A 276 -27.68 -17.00 10.74
N CYS A 277 -28.22 -15.81 10.92
CA CYS A 277 -27.47 -14.59 11.14
C CYS A 277 -26.50 -14.76 12.32
N VAL A 278 -25.27 -14.27 12.15
CA VAL A 278 -24.22 -14.34 13.18
C VAL A 278 -24.20 -13.08 14.05
N LEU A 279 -24.93 -12.05 13.64
CA LEU A 279 -25.03 -10.74 14.28
C LEU A 279 -26.28 -10.63 15.16
N HIS A 280 -27.33 -11.38 14.84
CA HIS A 280 -28.63 -11.38 15.53
C HIS A 280 -29.00 -12.82 15.94
N PRO A 281 -29.46 -13.07 17.18
CA PRO A 281 -29.92 -14.37 17.63
C PRO A 281 -31.29 -14.68 17.00
N GLU A 282 -31.33 -15.73 16.20
CA GLU A 282 -32.56 -16.15 15.54
C GLU A 282 -32.68 -17.67 15.38
N ALA A 283 -33.90 -18.13 15.11
CA ALA A 283 -34.22 -19.53 14.88
C ALA A 283 -34.26 -19.92 13.40
N ARG A 284 -34.39 -18.96 12.47
CA ARG A 284 -34.53 -19.19 11.02
C ARG A 284 -33.30 -18.68 10.28
N ALA A 285 -33.16 -19.02 9.00
CA ALA A 285 -32.06 -18.55 8.18
C ALA A 285 -32.40 -17.18 7.57
N SER A 286 -31.69 -16.13 7.96
CA SER A 286 -31.89 -14.77 7.44
C SER A 286 -30.60 -14.04 7.05
N ALA A 287 -29.53 -14.77 6.77
CA ALA A 287 -28.31 -14.20 6.21
C ALA A 287 -27.79 -15.02 5.03
N SER A 288 -27.00 -14.42 4.16
CA SER A 288 -26.32 -15.12 3.06
C SER A 288 -25.00 -14.42 2.69
N ILE A 289 -24.10 -15.13 2.01
CA ILE A 289 -22.94 -14.49 1.36
C ILE A 289 -23.31 -14.18 -0.08
N LEU A 290 -23.23 -12.92 -0.46
CA LEU A 290 -23.49 -12.45 -1.81
C LEU A 290 -22.23 -12.62 -2.66
N ARG A 291 -22.44 -13.20 -3.84
CA ARG A 291 -21.43 -13.15 -4.90
C ARG A 291 -21.36 -11.72 -5.44
N PRO A 292 -20.15 -11.26 -5.76
CA PRO A 292 -20.00 -9.99 -6.45
C PRO A 292 -20.56 -10.07 -7.87
N GLU A 293 -21.12 -8.96 -8.37
CA GLU A 293 -21.61 -8.87 -9.76
C GLU A 293 -20.47 -8.71 -10.76
N ARG A 294 -19.32 -8.17 -10.31
CA ARG A 294 -18.09 -8.01 -11.06
C ARG A 294 -16.96 -8.80 -10.44
N GLU A 295 -16.04 -9.27 -11.25
CA GLU A 295 -14.93 -10.13 -10.81
C GLU A 295 -14.05 -9.46 -9.72
N ASP A 296 -13.95 -8.13 -9.73
CA ASP A 296 -13.14 -7.37 -8.77
C ASP A 296 -13.90 -6.90 -7.51
N ASP A 297 -15.23 -7.04 -7.48
CA ASP A 297 -16.03 -6.60 -6.32
C ASP A 297 -15.92 -7.61 -5.17
N PRO A 298 -15.95 -7.15 -3.90
CA PRO A 298 -15.82 -8.05 -2.76
C PRO A 298 -17.09 -8.85 -2.53
N TYR A 299 -16.93 -10.05 -1.97
CA TYR A 299 -18.06 -10.79 -1.41
C TYR A 299 -18.60 -10.05 -0.18
N MET A 300 -19.92 -10.01 -0.07
CA MET A 300 -20.62 -9.25 0.96
C MET A 300 -21.49 -10.17 1.82
N TYR A 301 -21.63 -9.84 3.10
CA TYR A 301 -22.55 -10.50 4.01
C TYR A 301 -23.91 -9.81 3.95
N MET A 302 -24.94 -10.52 3.55
CA MET A 302 -26.32 -10.03 3.58
C MET A 302 -26.99 -10.40 4.89
N ASP A 303 -27.63 -9.43 5.54
CA ASP A 303 -28.48 -9.60 6.71
C ASP A 303 -29.91 -9.10 6.42
N PHE A 304 -30.87 -10.02 6.39
CA PHE A 304 -32.27 -9.72 6.13
C PHE A 304 -33.04 -9.20 7.36
N HIS A 305 -32.39 -9.04 8.53
CA HIS A 305 -32.99 -8.37 9.69
C HIS A 305 -33.04 -6.87 9.57
N GLU A 306 -32.13 -6.27 8.80
CA GLU A 306 -32.05 -4.82 8.65
C GLU A 306 -33.26 -4.34 7.84
N ARG A 307 -34.19 -3.65 8.52
CA ARG A 307 -35.46 -3.21 7.95
C ARG A 307 -35.33 -1.87 7.23
N GLU A 308 -34.20 -1.17 7.40
CA GLU A 308 -33.84 0.00 6.61
C GLU A 308 -33.47 -0.43 5.17
N PRO A 309 -34.21 0.06 4.15
CA PRO A 309 -33.90 -0.22 2.75
C PRO A 309 -32.46 0.20 2.41
N GLY A 310 -31.68 -0.68 1.77
CA GLY A 310 -30.31 -0.39 1.32
C GLY A 310 -29.19 -0.71 2.32
N ARG A 311 -29.52 -1.09 3.55
CA ARG A 311 -28.53 -1.34 4.62
C ARG A 311 -28.30 -2.82 4.93
N GLN A 312 -28.69 -3.71 4.02
CA GLN A 312 -28.70 -5.16 4.26
C GLN A 312 -27.37 -5.85 3.93
N ALA A 313 -26.45 -5.23 3.20
CA ALA A 313 -25.18 -5.85 2.80
C ALA A 313 -23.97 -5.20 3.49
N PHE A 314 -23.10 -6.02 4.07
CA PHE A 314 -21.95 -5.59 4.88
C PHE A 314 -20.64 -6.24 4.43
N PRO A 315 -19.51 -5.51 4.44
CA PRO A 315 -18.21 -6.11 4.15
C PRO A 315 -17.82 -7.15 5.21
N LEU A 316 -17.19 -8.25 4.79
CA LEU A 316 -16.76 -9.32 5.71
C LEU A 316 -15.85 -8.84 6.86
N PRO A 317 -14.90 -7.89 6.67
CA PRO A 317 -14.12 -7.33 7.77
C PRO A 317 -14.97 -6.63 8.84
N LEU A 318 -16.08 -5.99 8.44
CA LEU A 318 -16.99 -5.32 9.37
C LEU A 318 -17.78 -6.35 10.19
N VAL A 319 -18.28 -7.40 9.54
CA VAL A 319 -18.97 -8.50 10.23
C VAL A 319 -18.04 -9.18 11.23
N TYR A 320 -16.81 -9.47 10.80
CA TYR A 320 -15.78 -10.05 11.66
C TYR A 320 -15.47 -9.19 12.89
N TYR A 321 -15.42 -7.85 12.74
CA TYR A 321 -15.28 -6.91 13.86
C TYR A 321 -16.40 -7.04 14.91
N TYR A 322 -17.66 -7.18 14.47
CA TYR A 322 -18.81 -7.35 15.37
C TYR A 322 -18.81 -8.72 16.05
N VAL A 323 -18.53 -9.79 15.30
CA VAL A 323 -18.41 -11.15 15.82
C VAL A 323 -17.34 -11.23 16.91
N LYS A 324 -16.15 -10.66 16.67
CA LYS A 324 -15.04 -10.65 17.64
C LYS A 324 -15.34 -9.87 18.92
N GLN A 325 -16.20 -8.85 18.86
CA GLN A 325 -16.61 -8.11 20.04
C GLN A 325 -17.74 -8.76 20.82
N GLY A 326 -18.40 -9.78 20.28
CA GLY A 326 -19.60 -10.36 20.88
C GLY A 326 -20.77 -9.38 20.93
N LYS A 327 -20.76 -8.35 20.08
CA LYS A 327 -21.85 -7.37 19.95
C LYS A 327 -22.95 -7.96 19.09
N ARG A 328 -23.87 -8.68 19.74
CA ARG A 328 -25.11 -9.19 19.13
C ARG A 328 -26.23 -8.19 19.37
N ASP A 329 -27.14 -8.07 18.41
CA ASP A 329 -28.31 -7.17 18.47
C ASP A 329 -28.01 -5.67 18.55
N GLU A 330 -26.80 -5.26 18.17
CA GLU A 330 -26.45 -3.85 18.05
C GLU A 330 -26.58 -3.37 16.59
N PRO A 331 -27.10 -2.15 16.35
CA PRO A 331 -27.12 -1.56 15.02
C PRO A 331 -25.71 -1.52 14.40
N ILE A 332 -25.58 -2.03 13.18
CA ILE A 332 -24.29 -2.10 12.50
C ILE A 332 -23.91 -0.70 12.02
N LYS A 333 -22.80 -0.18 12.55
CA LYS A 333 -22.26 1.14 12.25
C LYS A 333 -21.03 1.01 11.37
N ARG A 334 -20.86 1.98 10.47
CA ARG A 334 -19.64 2.10 9.66
C ARG A 334 -18.44 2.37 10.57
N LEU A 335 -17.31 1.74 10.26
CA LEU A 335 -16.04 2.01 10.93
C LEU A 335 -15.27 3.12 10.21
N PRO A 336 -14.50 3.95 10.94
CA PRO A 336 -13.51 4.82 10.32
C PRO A 336 -12.56 4.02 9.42
N LYS A 337 -12.17 4.58 8.27
CA LYS A 337 -11.34 3.90 7.26
C LYS A 337 -10.09 3.22 7.84
N PRO A 338 -9.29 3.86 8.72
CA PRO A 338 -8.10 3.23 9.29
C PRO A 338 -8.43 2.03 10.18
N THR A 339 -9.55 2.11 10.92
CA THR A 339 -10.03 1.03 11.78
C THR A 339 -10.50 -0.15 10.94
N PHE A 340 -11.33 0.10 9.93
CA PHE A 340 -11.79 -0.93 9.00
C PHE A 340 -10.63 -1.70 8.36
N PHE A 341 -9.63 -0.96 7.87
CA PHE A 341 -8.49 -1.53 7.18
C PHE A 341 -7.66 -2.49 8.06
N VAL A 342 -7.40 -2.10 9.30
CA VAL A 342 -6.65 -2.93 10.26
C VAL A 342 -7.43 -4.20 10.62
N TRP A 343 -8.77 -4.13 10.68
CA TRP A 343 -9.62 -5.32 10.86
C TRP A 343 -9.65 -6.23 9.63
N ALA A 344 -9.52 -5.68 8.43
CA ALA A 344 -9.35 -6.47 7.21
C ALA A 344 -8.02 -7.25 7.22
N LEU A 345 -6.91 -6.59 7.61
CA LEU A 345 -5.61 -7.24 7.81
C LEU A 345 -5.69 -8.38 8.83
N ARG A 346 -6.35 -8.13 9.98
CA ARG A 346 -6.53 -9.15 11.00
C ARG A 346 -7.32 -10.35 10.50
N LEU A 347 -8.40 -10.10 9.77
CA LEU A 347 -9.23 -11.16 9.20
C LEU A 347 -8.44 -12.04 8.23
N LEU A 348 -7.66 -11.44 7.33
CA LEU A 348 -6.80 -12.19 6.40
C LEU A 348 -5.72 -12.99 7.13
N ARG A 349 -5.13 -12.44 8.20
CA ARG A 349 -4.16 -13.16 9.04
C ARG A 349 -4.81 -14.35 9.74
N ASP A 350 -5.95 -14.14 10.40
CA ASP A 350 -6.66 -15.20 11.10
C ASP A 350 -7.15 -16.28 10.12
N ALA A 351 -7.41 -15.92 8.86
CA ALA A 351 -7.73 -16.86 7.78
C ALA A 351 -6.51 -17.58 7.19
N GLY A 352 -5.31 -17.30 7.69
CA GLY A 352 -4.06 -17.89 7.19
C GLY A 352 -3.73 -17.49 5.76
N VAL A 353 -4.21 -16.32 5.32
CA VAL A 353 -3.94 -15.77 3.97
C VAL A 353 -2.64 -14.98 3.97
N ILE A 354 -2.39 -14.23 5.05
CA ILE A 354 -1.18 -13.41 5.22
C ILE A 354 -0.51 -13.75 6.55
N ASP A 355 0.82 -13.57 6.60
CA ASP A 355 1.63 -13.74 7.80
C ASP A 355 1.95 -12.37 8.43
N TRP A 356 2.44 -12.33 9.68
CA TRP A 356 2.80 -11.09 10.37
C TRP A 356 4.26 -10.68 10.16
N VAL A 357 4.55 -9.39 10.29
CA VAL A 357 5.93 -8.91 10.43
C VAL A 357 6.43 -9.19 11.83
N LYS A 358 7.58 -9.87 11.97
CA LYS A 358 8.19 -10.05 13.28
C LYS A 358 8.68 -8.71 13.83
N VAL A 359 8.00 -8.18 14.84
CA VAL A 359 8.41 -6.96 15.54
C VAL A 359 9.41 -7.32 16.62
N SER A 360 10.60 -6.71 16.59
CA SER A 360 11.57 -6.84 17.68
C SER A 360 11.12 -6.00 18.87
N ALA A 361 10.74 -6.66 19.96
CA ALA A 361 10.12 -6.05 21.12
C ALA A 361 10.76 -6.56 22.42
N PRO A 362 10.98 -5.69 23.43
CA PRO A 362 11.44 -6.12 24.74
C PRO A 362 10.46 -7.12 25.38
N ARG A 363 10.99 -8.15 26.06
CA ARG A 363 10.17 -9.14 26.76
C ARG A 363 9.66 -8.54 28.08
N LEU A 364 8.38 -8.72 28.35
CA LEU A 364 7.79 -8.35 29.64
C LEU A 364 8.37 -9.23 30.77
N PRO A 365 8.50 -8.69 32.00
CA PRO A 365 8.89 -9.49 33.15
C PRO A 365 7.80 -10.51 33.50
N GLU A 366 8.19 -11.63 34.09
CA GLU A 366 7.27 -12.75 34.38
C GLU A 366 6.13 -12.35 35.32
N ASN A 367 6.41 -11.45 36.27
CA ASN A 367 5.44 -10.92 37.22
C ASN A 367 4.47 -9.88 36.63
N ALA A 368 4.57 -9.54 35.33
CA ALA A 368 3.64 -8.63 34.70
C ALA A 368 2.21 -9.20 34.73
N LYS A 369 1.24 -8.36 35.14
CA LYS A 369 -0.18 -8.75 35.22
C LYS A 369 -0.67 -9.29 33.87
N ALA A 370 -1.50 -10.32 33.89
CA ALA A 370 -2.06 -10.94 32.68
C ALA A 370 -2.74 -9.92 31.74
N SER A 371 -3.45 -8.93 32.30
CA SER A 371 -4.08 -7.87 31.51
C SER A 371 -3.08 -6.94 30.80
N VAL A 372 -1.92 -6.70 31.41
CA VAL A 372 -0.83 -5.90 30.81
C VAL A 372 -0.22 -6.66 29.65
N ARG A 373 0.07 -7.95 29.87
CA ARG A 373 0.60 -8.85 28.85
C ARG A 373 -0.32 -8.93 27.63
N LYS A 374 -1.62 -9.14 27.86
CA LYS A 374 -2.63 -9.20 26.80
C LYS A 374 -2.67 -7.92 25.94
N VAL A 375 -2.59 -6.74 26.58
CA VAL A 375 -2.58 -5.45 25.86
C VAL A 375 -1.28 -5.24 25.09
N TYR A 376 -0.14 -5.62 25.67
CA TYR A 376 1.17 -5.51 25.01
C TYR A 376 1.29 -6.42 23.78
N GLU A 377 0.85 -7.67 23.91
CA GLU A 377 0.80 -8.63 22.79
C GLU A 377 -0.14 -8.14 21.69
N GLY A 378 -1.34 -7.67 22.04
CA GLY A 378 -2.28 -7.11 21.07
C GLY A 378 -1.76 -5.85 20.38
N PHE A 379 -0.95 -5.04 21.07
CA PHE A 379 -0.28 -3.89 20.46
C PHE A 379 0.82 -4.32 19.48
N GLY A 380 1.60 -5.34 19.85
CA GLY A 380 2.58 -5.98 18.97
C GLY A 380 1.92 -6.57 17.72
N GLU A 381 0.79 -7.25 17.86
CA GLU A 381 0.00 -7.77 16.73
C GLU A 381 -0.46 -6.65 15.81
N LEU A 382 -1.00 -5.54 16.36
CA LEU A 382 -1.40 -4.39 15.55
C LEU A 382 -0.22 -3.83 14.74
N LEU A 383 0.91 -3.59 15.40
CA LEU A 383 2.11 -3.07 14.73
C LEU A 383 2.64 -4.05 13.68
N SER A 384 2.64 -5.35 13.99
CA SER A 384 3.08 -6.40 13.06
C SER A 384 2.25 -6.42 11.77
N LEU A 385 0.94 -6.18 11.88
CA LEU A 385 0.04 -6.12 10.73
C LEU A 385 0.19 -4.80 9.98
N LYS A 386 0.26 -3.67 10.70
CA LYS A 386 0.46 -2.36 10.04
C LYS A 386 1.80 -2.27 9.34
N PHE A 387 2.84 -2.86 9.91
CA PHE A 387 4.15 -2.92 9.27
C PHE A 387 4.15 -3.69 7.96
N LEU A 388 3.19 -4.59 7.69
CA LEU A 388 3.05 -5.17 6.35
C LEU A 388 2.79 -4.12 5.27
N VAL A 389 2.18 -2.99 5.62
CA VAL A 389 1.75 -1.95 4.68
C VAL A 389 2.60 -0.70 4.77
N GLU A 390 2.87 -0.24 6.00
CA GLU A 390 3.60 1.00 6.28
C GLU A 390 4.52 0.83 7.49
N ARG A 391 5.76 1.31 7.40
CA ARG A 391 6.66 1.39 8.58
C ARG A 391 6.30 2.62 9.42
N ALA A 392 5.22 2.54 10.18
CA ALA A 392 4.70 3.67 10.92
C ALA A 392 4.23 3.32 12.35
N PRO A 393 4.35 4.26 13.31
CA PRO A 393 3.74 4.12 14.63
C PRO A 393 2.22 4.02 14.51
N SER A 394 1.60 3.32 15.45
CA SER A 394 0.17 3.01 15.39
C SER A 394 -0.65 3.82 16.37
N PRO A 395 -1.83 4.34 15.96
CA PRO A 395 -2.80 4.87 16.90
C PRO A 395 -3.31 3.73 17.78
N TYR A 396 -3.31 3.93 19.09
CA TYR A 396 -3.74 2.90 20.04
C TYR A 396 -4.64 3.50 21.11
N THR A 397 -5.85 3.90 20.68
CA THR A 397 -6.84 4.56 21.54
C THR A 397 -7.57 3.56 22.42
N TRP A 398 -8.13 4.04 23.53
CA TRP A 398 -8.84 3.20 24.50
C TRP A 398 -10.02 2.41 23.89
N SER A 399 -10.81 3.08 23.05
CA SER A 399 -11.93 2.46 22.34
C SER A 399 -11.47 1.41 21.34
N PHE A 400 -10.34 1.65 20.67
CA PHE A 400 -9.75 0.67 19.76
C PHE A 400 -9.24 -0.55 20.53
N ILE A 401 -8.50 -0.37 21.62
CA ILE A 401 -7.94 -1.47 22.45
C ILE A 401 -9.05 -2.39 22.95
N GLU A 402 -10.15 -1.81 23.39
CA GLU A 402 -11.30 -2.58 23.86
C GLU A 402 -11.80 -3.55 22.79
N SER A 403 -12.00 -3.05 21.56
CA SER A 403 -12.40 -3.90 20.43
C SER A 403 -11.31 -4.86 19.96
N TRP A 404 -10.05 -4.43 19.95
CA TRP A 404 -8.93 -5.15 19.35
C TRP A 404 -8.43 -6.29 20.25
N VAL A 405 -8.29 -6.01 21.55
CA VAL A 405 -7.75 -6.96 22.53
C VAL A 405 -8.87 -7.66 23.31
N GLY A 406 -10.06 -7.08 23.39
CA GLY A 406 -11.15 -7.60 24.21
C GLY A 406 -10.87 -7.42 25.70
N VAL A 407 -10.65 -6.17 26.14
CA VAL A 407 -10.50 -5.77 27.54
C VAL A 407 -11.24 -4.46 27.80
N SER A 408 -11.77 -4.23 29.00
CA SER A 408 -12.50 -2.99 29.29
C SER A 408 -11.60 -1.75 29.21
N LYS A 409 -12.20 -0.60 28.88
CA LYS A 409 -11.52 0.72 28.85
C LYS A 409 -10.65 0.99 30.09
N LYS A 410 -11.14 0.64 31.28
CA LYS A 410 -10.41 0.82 32.56
C LYS A 410 -9.18 -0.08 32.66
N VAL A 411 -9.28 -1.32 32.16
CA VAL A 411 -8.16 -2.27 32.13
C VAL A 411 -7.13 -1.83 31.10
N ALA A 412 -7.55 -1.45 29.89
CA ALA A 412 -6.69 -0.88 28.86
C ALA A 412 -5.92 0.35 29.38
N GLY A 413 -6.64 1.28 30.02
CA GLY A 413 -6.11 2.50 30.63
C GLY A 413 -4.95 2.25 31.60
N ARG A 414 -5.11 1.27 32.49
CA ARG A 414 -4.06 0.91 33.45
C ARG A 414 -2.89 0.20 32.79
N ALA A 415 -3.16 -0.69 31.83
CA ALA A 415 -2.13 -1.43 31.13
C ALA A 415 -1.22 -0.51 30.31
N MET A 416 -1.79 0.40 29.51
CA MET A 416 -1.02 1.34 28.71
C MET A 416 -0.19 2.30 29.56
N ARG A 417 -0.72 2.83 30.67
CA ARG A 417 0.05 3.68 31.59
C ARG A 417 1.24 2.92 32.17
N TRP A 418 1.05 1.66 32.55
CA TRP A 418 2.13 0.82 33.04
C TRP A 418 3.17 0.55 31.94
N LEU A 419 2.74 0.21 30.72
CA LEU A 419 3.64 -0.07 29.59
C LEU A 419 4.44 1.17 29.17
N LEU A 420 3.81 2.34 29.15
CA LEU A 420 4.47 3.62 28.88
C LEU A 420 5.46 3.97 29.99
N GLY A 421 5.01 3.92 31.25
CA GLY A 421 5.84 4.28 32.40
C GLY A 421 7.04 3.37 32.60
N ALA A 422 6.94 2.09 32.20
CA ALA A 422 8.05 1.12 32.23
C ALA A 422 8.86 1.08 30.91
N GLY A 423 8.53 1.89 29.92
CA GLY A 423 9.27 2.01 28.67
C GLY A 423 9.09 0.88 27.66
N PHE A 424 8.14 -0.04 27.87
CA PHE A 424 7.84 -1.14 26.93
C PHE A 424 7.16 -0.66 25.65
N ILE A 425 6.45 0.45 25.73
CA ILE A 425 5.94 1.19 24.57
C ILE A 425 6.35 2.66 24.72
N ARG A 426 6.48 3.36 23.61
CA ARG A 426 6.84 4.78 23.61
C ARG A 426 5.90 5.61 22.73
N PHE A 427 5.65 6.83 23.17
CA PHE A 427 4.97 7.83 22.37
C PHE A 427 5.88 8.31 21.24
N VAL A 428 5.31 8.54 20.05
CA VAL A 428 6.05 9.05 18.89
C VAL A 428 5.61 10.45 18.55
N LYS A 429 4.33 10.64 18.22
CA LYS A 429 3.78 11.95 17.85
C LYS A 429 2.26 11.96 17.96
N HIS A 430 1.70 13.16 17.85
CA HIS A 430 0.27 13.36 17.64
C HIS A 430 -0.07 13.27 16.15
N PHE A 431 -1.29 12.85 15.84
CA PHE A 431 -1.89 12.83 14.51
C PHE A 431 -3.26 13.51 14.55
N GLY A 432 -3.55 14.40 13.58
CA GLY A 432 -4.77 15.20 13.50
C GLY A 432 -4.50 16.72 13.50
N SER A 433 -5.51 17.54 13.16
CA SER A 433 -5.40 19.01 13.18
C SER A 433 -5.67 19.61 14.56
N ASP A 434 -5.05 20.74 14.85
CA ASP A 434 -5.16 21.45 16.14
C ASP A 434 -6.52 22.13 16.34
N GLU A 435 -7.25 22.41 15.27
CA GLU A 435 -8.52 23.14 15.29
C GLU A 435 -9.70 22.32 15.84
N ALA A 436 -9.61 20.98 15.85
CA ALA A 436 -10.75 20.10 16.18
C ALA A 436 -10.63 19.37 17.52
N ASN A 437 -9.61 19.66 18.34
CA ASN A 437 -9.34 18.97 19.62
C ASN A 437 -9.29 17.43 19.51
N ASN A 438 -9.03 16.90 18.31
CA ASN A 438 -9.11 15.47 17.98
C ASN A 438 -7.71 14.88 17.77
N ARG A 439 -6.79 15.17 18.69
CA ARG A 439 -5.41 14.67 18.64
C ARG A 439 -5.37 13.19 19.02
N VAL A 440 -4.94 12.35 18.07
CA VAL A 440 -4.70 10.92 18.32
C VAL A 440 -3.21 10.71 18.62
N GLN A 441 -2.91 10.00 19.69
CA GLN A 441 -1.55 9.68 20.09
C GLN A 441 -1.06 8.44 19.34
N LEU A 442 0.11 8.55 18.70
CA LEU A 442 0.77 7.45 18.01
C LEU A 442 1.86 6.85 18.89
N PHE A 443 1.86 5.52 18.99
CA PHE A 443 2.80 4.76 19.81
C PHE A 443 3.59 3.76 18.96
N THR A 444 4.75 3.35 19.46
CA THR A 444 5.54 2.23 18.92
C THR A 444 6.16 1.41 20.06
N MET A 445 6.86 0.32 19.74
CA MET A 445 7.57 -0.49 20.72
C MET A 445 8.73 0.28 21.36
N GLY A 446 8.96 0.02 22.64
CA GLY A 446 10.10 0.55 23.39
C GLY A 446 11.42 -0.10 22.99
N THR A 447 12.53 0.56 23.31
CA THR A 447 13.88 0.00 23.15
C THR A 447 14.37 -0.60 24.47
N ARG A 448 15.32 -1.53 24.41
CA ARG A 448 15.92 -2.13 25.62
C ARG A 448 16.50 -1.06 26.57
N ARG A 449 17.22 -0.08 26.02
CA ARG A 449 17.78 1.05 26.79
C ARG A 449 16.70 1.87 27.50
N LEU A 450 15.59 2.14 26.80
CA LEU A 450 14.46 2.87 27.39
C LEU A 450 13.81 2.06 28.53
N VAL A 451 13.62 0.75 28.34
CA VAL A 451 13.12 -0.14 29.40
C VAL A 451 14.05 -0.12 30.60
N GLU A 452 15.36 -0.33 30.40
CA GLU A 452 16.35 -0.35 31.50
C GLU A 452 16.36 0.97 32.29
N ARG A 453 16.25 2.12 31.60
CA ARG A 453 16.21 3.46 32.22
C ARG A 453 14.95 3.74 33.04
N LEU A 454 13.82 3.19 32.59
CA LEU A 454 12.51 3.40 33.23
C LEU A 454 12.14 2.27 34.21
N SER A 455 12.88 1.16 34.18
CA SER A 455 12.69 0.02 35.09
C SER A 455 12.88 0.44 36.53
N GLY A 456 11.88 0.17 37.38
CA GLY A 456 11.93 0.48 38.81
C GLY A 456 11.52 1.90 39.18
N ARG A 457 11.16 2.77 38.22
CA ARG A 457 10.49 4.03 38.56
C ARG A 457 9.12 3.70 39.17
N PRO A 458 8.76 4.31 40.32
CA PRO A 458 7.44 4.09 40.90
C PRO A 458 6.38 4.37 39.85
N MET A 459 5.37 3.50 39.79
CA MET A 459 4.21 3.73 38.93
C MET A 459 3.72 5.14 39.26
N LEU A 460 3.66 6.04 38.27
CA LEU A 460 3.18 7.41 38.49
C LEU A 460 1.69 7.34 38.81
N GLU A 461 1.36 7.08 40.08
CA GLU A 461 0.00 6.90 40.57
C GLU A 461 -0.77 8.23 40.56
N GLN A 462 -0.08 9.35 40.35
CA GLN A 462 -0.66 10.70 40.40
C GLN A 462 -0.70 11.44 39.05
N GLY A 463 -0.10 10.89 37.99
CA GLY A 463 0.03 11.59 36.71
C GLY A 463 -1.03 11.23 35.67
N GLY A 464 -1.53 12.25 34.98
CA GLY A 464 -2.35 12.08 33.78
C GLY A 464 -1.58 11.38 32.64
N GLN A 465 -2.30 10.87 31.63
CA GLN A 465 -1.67 10.28 30.45
C GLN A 465 -0.70 11.26 29.75
N THR A 466 -1.00 12.56 29.83
CA THR A 466 -0.17 13.64 29.29
C THR A 466 1.19 13.73 29.98
N GLU A 467 1.24 13.75 31.32
CA GLU A 467 2.49 13.82 32.09
C GLU A 467 3.40 12.60 31.84
N ILE A 468 2.80 11.41 31.69
CA ILE A 468 3.54 10.20 31.34
C ILE A 468 4.15 10.34 29.94
N ILE A 469 3.40 10.90 28.98
CA ILE A 469 3.88 11.10 27.61
C ILE A 469 5.01 12.12 27.57
N GLU A 470 4.88 13.25 28.26
CA GLU A 470 5.93 14.27 28.35
C GLU A 470 7.21 13.67 28.93
N SER A 471 7.11 12.91 30.02
CA SER A 471 8.26 12.23 30.62
C SER A 471 8.91 11.21 29.69
N VAL A 472 8.09 10.40 29.00
CA VAL A 472 8.59 9.42 28.01
C VAL A 472 9.21 10.12 26.80
N GLN A 473 8.68 11.24 26.33
CA GLN A 473 9.24 12.02 25.23
C GLN A 473 10.64 12.52 25.54
N THR A 474 10.87 13.07 26.73
CA THR A 474 12.20 13.49 27.18
C THR A 474 13.17 12.32 27.20
N ALA A 475 12.79 11.19 27.81
CA ALA A 475 13.64 10.01 27.88
C ALA A 475 13.91 9.39 26.50
N VAL A 476 12.93 9.40 25.59
CA VAL A 476 13.11 8.94 24.22
C VAL A 476 14.11 9.81 23.47
N ALA A 477 14.00 11.14 23.57
CA ALA A 477 14.91 12.06 22.91
C ALA A 477 16.36 11.85 23.37
N GLU A 478 16.56 11.63 24.68
CA GLU A 478 17.86 11.28 25.25
C GLU A 478 18.40 9.96 24.68
N VAL A 479 17.62 8.87 24.71
CA VAL A 479 18.03 7.56 24.15
C VAL A 479 18.39 7.68 22.67
N GLU A 480 17.60 8.41 21.88
CA GLU A 480 17.88 8.59 20.46
C GLU A 480 19.10 9.49 20.21
N SER A 481 19.38 10.46 21.09
CA SER A 481 20.59 11.28 20.99
C SER A 481 21.85 10.47 21.31
N GLU A 482 21.80 9.61 22.35
CA GLU A 482 22.88 8.67 22.69
C GLU A 482 23.11 7.66 21.57
N GLN A 483 22.04 7.12 20.99
CA GLN A 483 22.12 6.16 19.88
C GLN A 483 22.75 6.80 18.64
N ARG A 484 22.33 8.03 18.28
CA ARG A 484 22.93 8.79 17.18
C ARG A 484 24.39 9.11 17.44
N ALA A 485 24.74 9.58 18.64
CA ALA A 485 26.12 9.86 18.99
C ALA A 485 27.00 8.60 18.94
N GLU A 486 26.46 7.44 19.34
CA GLU A 486 27.16 6.16 19.21
C GLU A 486 27.30 5.69 17.76
N ASP A 487 26.25 5.83 16.94
CA ASP A 487 26.26 5.48 15.51
C ASP A 487 27.20 6.41 14.71
N ASP A 488 27.29 7.69 15.09
CA ASP A 488 28.20 8.68 14.52
C ASP A 488 29.64 8.42 14.99
N ALA A 489 29.86 8.09 16.27
CA ALA A 489 31.17 7.73 16.80
C ALA A 489 31.73 6.41 16.23
N LYS A 490 30.86 5.54 15.68
CA LYS A 490 31.25 4.30 15.02
C LYS A 490 31.75 4.49 13.59
N ARG A 491 31.73 5.70 13.02
CA ARG A 491 32.14 5.99 11.64
C ARG A 491 33.44 6.80 11.61
N GLU A 492 34.49 6.24 11.03
CA GLU A 492 35.77 6.95 10.81
C GLU A 492 36.16 6.90 9.34
N GLN A 493 36.45 8.05 8.72
CA GLN A 493 37.00 8.09 7.36
C GLN A 493 38.51 7.79 7.40
N ARG A 494 38.92 6.66 6.81
CA ARG A 494 40.34 6.27 6.71
C ARG A 494 40.64 5.61 5.37
N TRP A 495 41.90 5.73 4.93
CA TRP A 495 42.37 5.09 3.71
C TRP A 495 42.43 3.56 3.86
N CYS A 496 41.82 2.84 2.92
CA CYS A 496 41.82 1.38 2.92
C CYS A 496 42.92 0.85 2.00
N GLY A 497 44.01 0.35 2.60
CA GLY A 497 45.16 -0.19 1.85
C GLY A 497 44.83 -1.39 0.95
N ARG A 498 43.69 -2.05 1.16
CA ARG A 498 43.24 -3.19 0.35
C ARG A 498 42.40 -2.79 -0.86
N CYS A 499 41.66 -1.70 -0.75
CA CYS A 499 40.78 -1.20 -1.80
C CYS A 499 41.32 0.06 -2.49
N GLY A 500 42.41 0.65 -1.97
CA GLY A 500 43.12 1.76 -2.60
C GLY A 500 42.32 3.07 -2.64
N VAL A 501 41.35 3.24 -1.73
CA VAL A 501 40.45 4.41 -1.68
C VAL A 501 40.20 4.86 -0.23
N LEU A 502 39.86 6.15 -0.07
CA LEU A 502 39.38 6.70 1.19
C LEU A 502 37.92 6.27 1.40
N VAL A 503 37.63 5.62 2.53
CA VAL A 503 36.33 5.00 2.78
C VAL A 503 35.93 5.19 4.23
N GLU A 504 34.62 5.18 4.49
CA GLU A 504 34.09 5.12 5.84
C GLU A 504 34.30 3.71 6.41
N TRP A 505 34.94 3.64 7.57
CA TRP A 505 35.09 2.44 8.37
C TRP A 505 34.04 2.45 9.47
N VAL A 506 33.27 1.38 9.57
CA VAL A 506 32.20 1.24 10.55
C VAL A 506 32.60 0.22 11.60
N ARG A 507 32.55 0.60 12.87
CA ARG A 507 32.76 -0.31 14.00
C ARG A 507 31.46 -1.05 14.31
N PHE A 508 31.48 -2.36 14.08
CA PHE A 508 30.46 -3.30 14.52
C PHE A 508 31.01 -4.05 15.74
N GLU A 509 30.50 -3.72 16.93
CA GLU A 509 30.98 -4.29 18.20
C GLU A 509 32.50 -4.12 18.37
N GLU A 510 33.29 -5.19 18.21
CA GLU A 510 34.76 -5.18 18.31
C GLU A 510 35.49 -5.15 16.96
N GLU A 511 34.80 -5.35 15.83
CA GLU A 511 35.38 -5.40 14.49
C GLU A 511 35.15 -4.10 13.72
N VAL A 512 36.22 -3.54 13.14
CA VAL A 512 36.15 -2.32 12.31
C VAL A 512 36.16 -2.74 10.85
N THR A 513 35.08 -2.49 10.11
CA THR A 513 34.91 -2.99 8.74
C THR A 513 34.93 -1.86 7.72
N CYS A 514 35.69 -2.06 6.63
CA CYS A 514 35.70 -1.15 5.49
C CYS A 514 34.39 -1.26 4.71
N LEU A 515 33.64 -0.16 4.51
CA LEU A 515 32.36 -0.20 3.78
C LEU A 515 32.50 -0.40 2.26
N SER A 516 33.69 -0.24 1.70
CA SER A 516 33.92 -0.46 0.27
C SER A 516 34.24 -1.93 -0.04
N CYS A 517 35.13 -2.56 0.73
CA CYS A 517 35.56 -3.93 0.47
C CYS A 517 34.98 -4.96 1.46
N TRP A 518 34.22 -4.50 2.47
CA TRP A 518 33.59 -5.33 3.49
C TRP A 518 34.57 -6.26 4.22
N ARG A 519 35.83 -5.84 4.31
CA ARG A 519 36.87 -6.57 5.05
C ARG A 519 37.10 -5.90 6.40
N PRO A 520 37.30 -6.70 7.46
CA PRO A 520 37.73 -6.18 8.75
C PRO A 520 39.11 -5.54 8.63
N MET A 521 39.36 -4.55 9.46
CA MET A 521 40.60 -3.82 9.54
C MET A 521 41.72 -4.81 9.84
N PRO A 522 42.77 -4.87 9.02
CA PRO A 522 43.89 -5.76 9.32
C PRO A 522 44.47 -5.38 10.67
N GLU A 523 44.69 -6.37 11.54
CA GLU A 523 45.39 -6.15 12.80
C GLU A 523 46.73 -5.45 12.52
N PRO A 524 47.16 -4.48 13.35
CA PRO A 524 48.46 -3.87 13.20
C PRO A 524 49.52 -4.98 13.32
N GLY A 525 50.12 -5.33 12.17
CA GLY A 525 51.19 -6.32 12.15
C GLY A 525 52.37 -5.84 13.00
N PRO A 526 53.13 -6.76 13.62
CA PRO A 526 54.34 -6.37 14.33
C PRO A 526 55.29 -5.70 13.33
N GLY A 527 55.53 -4.41 13.57
CA GLY A 527 56.44 -3.57 12.79
C GLY A 527 57.90 -3.91 13.00
#